data_AF-Q82LB1-F1
#
_entry.id   AF-Q82LB1-F1
#
_cell.length_a   1.000
_cell.length_b   1.000
_cell.length_c   1.000
_cell.angle_alpha   90.00
_cell.angle_beta   90.00
_cell.angle_gamma   90.00
#
_symmetry.space_group_name_H-M   'P 1'
#
loop_
_entity.id
_entity.type
_entity.pdbx_description
1 polymer ?
#
loop_
_entity_poly.entity_id
_entity_poly.type
_entity_poly.pdbx_seq_one_letter_code
_entity_poly.pdbx_strand_id
1 'polypeptide(L)'
;MPPWGRERALSQQQLRRGPSRSDPAPVTPGGSRPSRFVGWLGGLGCAAAGYGVFQFLFGVLPDSVTGTPAKYVIAGVSGLGTAAAAWLAAALVRARATASAPGPAPIPSTTAPGPLPQIFTGAYDTLADQVTVVDDPVRGQLTGWSHSLGEATPVRPTPVGTAYGLHIMLDLGVPDGRLSTGDLVDTLWRLRLPDGGWSARSQGTAARPEVTALVLGALARAGAPRDRLAAEVALCEAGFTPELDRTGRELTHVVTTVLRGLLRAAPRSAALPLLREALVGGAITDPQRDHRRCWSHRLVPVHGRPSSLHTAQAVVALDRAARVLGESANARAAREDGVRWLLACADEPHDTCLDLENLREEVRRPRADDPSRHEVLNVRHFTASWIVRALLTPGARELAREDGIEEAWRERLDGAVTAVWAGQTDGIWAWVRDDSSELRRPMWMTYQGLSALRAHAVWMYQPGS
;
A
#
# COMPACT_ATOMS: atom_id res chain seq x y z
N MET A 1 -2.87 65.23 47.89
CA MET A 1 -3.28 64.82 46.54
C MET A 1 -4.21 63.61 46.66
N PRO A 2 -5.54 63.81 46.51
CA PRO A 2 -6.62 62.79 46.57
C PRO A 2 -6.99 62.31 45.13
N PRO A 3 -8.05 61.50 44.85
CA PRO A 3 -9.22 61.08 45.67
C PRO A 3 -9.53 59.55 45.70
N TRP A 4 -10.18 59.02 46.76
CA TRP A 4 -11.65 58.80 46.92
C TRP A 4 -12.29 58.09 45.72
N GLY A 5 -12.94 56.92 45.78
CA GLY A 5 -13.89 56.41 46.76
C GLY A 5 -15.30 56.45 46.17
N ARG A 6 -16.00 55.30 46.04
CA ARG A 6 -17.44 55.13 46.33
C ARG A 6 -18.00 53.75 45.98
N GLU A 7 -18.72 53.23 46.97
CA GLU A 7 -19.72 52.18 46.96
C GLU A 7 -20.85 52.41 45.94
N ARG A 8 -21.49 51.32 45.52
CA ARG A 8 -22.97 51.22 45.52
C ARG A 8 -23.42 49.76 45.64
N ALA A 9 -24.17 49.53 46.70
CA ALA A 9 -24.89 48.30 47.03
C ALA A 9 -26.32 48.32 46.45
N LEU A 10 -27.05 47.22 46.73
CA LEU A 10 -28.50 46.95 46.63
C LEU A 10 -28.94 46.38 45.28
N SER A 11 -29.31 45.08 45.17
CA SER A 11 -30.41 44.36 45.84
C SER A 11 -31.78 44.95 45.57
N GLN A 12 -32.58 44.27 44.75
CA GLN A 12 -33.85 43.63 45.15
C GLN A 12 -34.29 42.77 43.94
N GLN A 13 -34.60 41.48 44.10
CA GLN A 13 -35.93 40.99 44.50
C GLN A 13 -37.01 41.70 43.66
N GLN A 14 -37.90 41.03 42.95
CA GLN A 14 -38.89 40.13 43.54
C GLN A 14 -39.90 39.76 42.42
N LEU A 15 -40.38 38.51 42.37
CA LEU A 15 -41.80 38.10 42.30
C LEU A 15 -42.13 37.44 40.95
N ARG A 16 -42.90 36.36 40.81
CA ARG A 16 -43.51 35.35 41.70
C ARG A 16 -44.30 34.40 40.78
N ARG A 17 -44.47 33.13 41.18
CA ARG A 17 -45.60 32.19 40.88
C ARG A 17 -45.93 31.95 39.40
N GLY A 18 -45.86 30.72 38.89
CA GLY A 18 -46.73 29.60 39.28
C GLY A 18 -47.34 28.95 38.01
N PRO A 19 -48.00 27.79 38.12
CA PRO A 19 -47.85 26.63 37.23
C PRO A 19 -48.86 26.59 36.06
N SER A 20 -48.62 25.73 35.04
CA SER A 20 -49.60 24.75 34.52
C SER A 20 -49.26 24.22 33.11
N ARG A 21 -49.46 22.91 32.98
CA ARG A 21 -49.92 22.12 31.83
C ARG A 21 -48.97 21.54 30.78
N SER A 22 -49.26 20.27 30.56
CA SER A 22 -48.71 19.26 29.67
C SER A 22 -49.31 19.32 28.26
N ASP A 23 -48.46 18.98 27.27
CA ASP A 23 -48.70 18.36 25.96
C ASP A 23 -49.63 19.04 24.93
N PRO A 24 -49.30 19.00 23.60
CA PRO A 24 -49.05 17.75 22.87
C PRO A 24 -47.89 17.74 21.86
N ALA A 25 -47.50 16.52 21.47
CA ALA A 25 -46.60 16.23 20.35
C ALA A 25 -47.09 16.88 19.03
N PRO A 26 -46.19 17.43 18.19
CA PRO A 26 -46.56 17.90 16.88
C PRO A 26 -46.67 16.74 15.88
N VAL A 27 -47.85 16.68 15.26
CA VAL A 27 -48.20 15.95 14.05
C VAL A 27 -47.20 16.27 12.94
N THR A 28 -46.60 15.24 12.37
CA THR A 28 -45.74 15.31 11.18
C THR A 28 -46.56 15.74 9.95
N PRO A 29 -46.25 16.86 9.28
CA PRO A 29 -46.80 17.15 7.97
C PRO A 29 -46.01 16.38 6.92
N GLY A 30 -46.72 15.55 6.14
CA GLY A 30 -46.13 14.78 5.07
C GLY A 30 -45.61 15.64 3.91
N GLY A 31 -44.52 15.16 3.31
CA GLY A 31 -44.36 15.09 1.86
C GLY A 31 -43.77 16.31 1.16
N SER A 32 -42.44 16.32 1.04
CA SER A 32 -41.81 16.69 -0.23
C SER A 32 -41.19 15.42 -0.84
N ARG A 33 -41.73 15.02 -2.00
CA ARG A 33 -41.13 14.02 -2.89
C ARG A 33 -40.00 14.71 -3.69
N PRO A 34 -38.76 14.20 -3.64
CA PRO A 34 -37.89 14.30 -4.80
C PRO A 34 -37.26 12.94 -5.09
N SER A 35 -37.79 12.22 -6.09
CA SER A 35 -37.04 11.11 -6.71
C SER A 35 -37.58 10.68 -8.08
N ARG A 36 -38.80 11.05 -8.47
CA ARG A 36 -39.33 10.67 -9.80
C ARG A 36 -38.71 11.43 -10.97
N PHE A 37 -38.23 12.67 -10.77
CA PHE A 37 -37.65 13.47 -11.84
C PHE A 37 -36.21 13.06 -12.21
N VAL A 38 -35.43 12.56 -11.23
CA VAL A 38 -34.04 12.13 -11.44
C VAL A 38 -33.97 10.74 -12.11
N GLY A 39 -34.95 9.87 -11.86
CA GLY A 39 -35.06 8.57 -12.55
C GLY A 39 -35.41 8.69 -14.03
N TRP A 40 -36.14 9.73 -14.43
CA TRP A 40 -36.57 9.93 -15.82
C TRP A 40 -35.43 10.44 -16.73
N LEU A 41 -34.57 11.33 -16.21
CA LEU A 41 -33.40 11.85 -16.94
C LEU A 41 -32.31 10.78 -17.18
N GLY A 42 -32.17 9.80 -16.27
CA GLY A 42 -31.26 8.67 -16.45
C GLY A 42 -31.64 7.71 -17.59
N GLY A 43 -32.93 7.69 -17.99
CA GLY A 43 -33.40 6.92 -19.16
C GLY A 43 -33.09 7.62 -20.48
N LEU A 44 -33.13 8.95 -20.51
CA LEU A 44 -32.85 9.76 -21.70
C LEU A 44 -31.38 9.74 -22.10
N GLY A 45 -30.45 9.63 -21.15
CA GLY A 45 -29.01 9.59 -21.44
C GLY A 45 -28.59 8.40 -22.31
N CYS A 46 -29.21 7.23 -22.12
CA CYS A 46 -28.89 6.03 -22.91
C CYS A 46 -29.40 6.15 -24.35
N ALA A 47 -30.62 6.68 -24.52
CA ALA A 47 -31.17 6.95 -25.84
C ALA A 47 -30.39 8.04 -26.58
N ALA A 48 -29.95 9.09 -25.88
CA ALA A 48 -29.12 10.15 -26.43
C ALA A 48 -27.75 9.63 -26.89
N ALA A 49 -27.11 8.76 -26.11
CA ALA A 49 -25.85 8.12 -26.50
C ALA A 49 -26.02 7.24 -27.75
N GLY A 50 -27.08 6.44 -27.81
CA GLY A 50 -27.40 5.64 -28.99
C GLY A 50 -27.69 6.48 -30.23
N TYR A 51 -28.44 7.57 -30.07
CA TYR A 51 -28.74 8.50 -31.15
C TYR A 51 -27.50 9.24 -31.66
N GLY A 52 -26.57 9.61 -30.76
CA GLY A 52 -25.29 10.19 -31.13
C GLY A 52 -24.45 9.25 -32.01
N VAL A 53 -24.37 7.97 -31.65
CA VAL A 53 -23.67 6.96 -32.46
C VAL A 53 -24.37 6.72 -33.79
N PHE A 54 -25.70 6.67 -33.80
CA PHE A 54 -26.48 6.59 -35.04
C PHE A 54 -26.14 7.75 -35.99
N GLN A 55 -26.22 9.00 -35.51
CA GLN A 55 -25.96 10.19 -36.32
C GLN A 55 -24.53 10.23 -36.85
N PHE A 56 -23.55 9.89 -35.99
CA PHE A 56 -22.16 9.84 -36.38
C PHE A 56 -21.91 8.80 -37.49
N LEU A 57 -22.37 7.57 -37.30
CA LEU A 57 -22.16 6.51 -38.30
C LEU A 57 -22.93 6.77 -39.59
N PHE A 58 -24.14 7.33 -39.49
CA PHE A 58 -24.90 7.69 -40.68
C PHE A 58 -24.19 8.77 -41.52
N GLY A 59 -23.51 9.72 -40.87
CA GLY A 59 -22.74 10.77 -41.55
C GLY A 59 -21.37 10.33 -42.08
N VAL A 60 -20.74 9.31 -41.47
CA VAL A 60 -19.37 8.88 -41.81
C VAL A 60 -19.35 7.66 -42.75
N LEU A 61 -20.39 6.83 -42.78
CA LEU A 61 -20.43 5.67 -43.68
C LEU A 61 -20.44 6.10 -45.15
N PRO A 62 -19.56 5.53 -46.01
CA PRO A 62 -19.46 5.91 -47.42
C PRO A 62 -20.66 5.41 -48.24
N ASP A 63 -21.03 6.14 -49.30
CA ASP A 63 -22.17 5.79 -50.18
C ASP A 63 -22.01 4.45 -50.92
N SER A 64 -20.79 3.88 -50.92
CA SER A 64 -20.48 2.57 -51.48
C SER A 64 -21.02 1.39 -50.67
N VAL A 65 -21.53 1.61 -49.45
CA VAL A 65 -22.18 0.59 -48.63
C VAL A 65 -23.58 0.33 -49.18
N THR A 66 -23.68 -0.56 -50.20
CA THR A 66 -24.89 -1.24 -50.77
C THR A 66 -26.23 -0.47 -50.79
N GLY A 67 -26.20 0.86 -50.82
CA GLY A 67 -27.34 1.76 -50.82
C GLY A 67 -27.75 2.32 -49.45
N THR A 68 -28.51 3.42 -49.48
CA THR A 68 -29.06 4.13 -48.31
C THR A 68 -29.72 3.22 -47.25
N PRO A 69 -30.46 2.13 -47.61
CA PRO A 69 -31.02 1.23 -46.62
C PRO A 69 -29.97 0.53 -45.75
N ALA A 70 -28.82 0.15 -46.30
CA ALA A 70 -27.77 -0.53 -45.56
C ALA A 70 -27.12 0.39 -44.52
N LYS A 71 -26.96 1.68 -44.85
CA LYS A 71 -26.47 2.70 -43.89
C LYS A 71 -27.40 2.87 -42.70
N TYR A 72 -28.71 2.94 -42.94
CA TYR A 72 -29.71 3.03 -41.88
C TYR A 72 -29.68 1.79 -40.97
N VAL A 73 -29.52 0.60 -41.55
CA VAL A 73 -29.43 -0.64 -40.77
C VAL A 73 -28.17 -0.66 -39.90
N ILE A 74 -26.99 -0.34 -40.45
CA ILE A 74 -25.73 -0.37 -39.70
C ILE A 74 -25.73 0.69 -38.59
N ALA A 75 -26.09 1.94 -38.93
CA ALA A 75 -26.17 3.01 -37.95
C ALA A 75 -27.24 2.71 -36.89
N GLY A 76 -28.39 2.14 -37.30
CA GLY A 76 -29.50 1.78 -36.43
C GLY A 76 -29.12 0.70 -35.42
N VAL A 77 -28.54 -0.41 -35.88
CA VAL A 77 -28.09 -1.52 -35.02
C VAL A 77 -27.00 -1.04 -34.06
N SER A 78 -26.06 -0.24 -34.54
CA SER A 78 -24.96 0.28 -33.71
C SER A 78 -25.45 1.27 -32.64
N GLY A 79 -26.38 2.15 -33.00
CA GLY A 79 -27.02 3.09 -32.07
C GLY A 79 -27.84 2.36 -31.00
N LEU A 80 -28.65 1.37 -31.39
CA LEU A 80 -29.42 0.54 -30.46
C LEU A 80 -28.51 -0.27 -29.52
N GLY A 81 -27.44 -0.87 -30.05
CA GLY A 81 -26.44 -1.59 -29.26
C GLY A 81 -25.77 -0.69 -28.23
N THR A 82 -25.43 0.53 -28.62
CA THR A 82 -24.83 1.53 -27.71
C THR A 82 -25.81 1.95 -26.61
N ALA A 83 -27.07 2.23 -26.96
CA ALA A 83 -28.10 2.57 -25.98
C ALA A 83 -28.34 1.43 -24.97
N ALA A 84 -28.37 0.18 -25.45
CA ALA A 84 -28.53 -1.00 -24.60
C ALA A 84 -27.33 -1.20 -23.66
N ALA A 85 -26.10 -1.02 -24.17
CA ALA A 85 -24.88 -1.14 -23.36
C ALA A 85 -24.83 -0.05 -22.27
N ALA A 86 -25.14 1.21 -22.62
CA ALA A 86 -25.21 2.31 -21.66
C ALA A 86 -26.30 2.06 -20.59
N TRP A 87 -27.45 1.51 -21.00
CA TRP A 87 -28.52 1.17 -20.08
C TRP A 87 -28.13 0.04 -19.12
N LEU A 88 -27.49 -1.03 -19.61
CA LEU A 88 -26.98 -2.12 -18.77
C LEU A 88 -25.91 -1.65 -17.79
N ALA A 89 -24.99 -0.79 -18.22
CA ALA A 89 -23.98 -0.20 -17.34
C ALA A 89 -24.64 0.64 -16.22
N ALA A 90 -25.61 1.48 -16.57
CA ALA A 90 -26.37 2.25 -15.59
C ALA A 90 -27.21 1.36 -14.65
N ALA A 91 -27.77 0.26 -15.15
CA ALA A 91 -28.49 -0.73 -14.35
C ALA A 91 -27.56 -1.45 -13.37
N LEU A 92 -26.34 -1.82 -13.78
CA LEU A 92 -25.33 -2.42 -12.91
C LEU A 92 -24.88 -1.47 -11.80
N VAL A 93 -24.65 -0.20 -12.12
CA VAL A 93 -24.31 0.82 -11.11
C VAL A 93 -25.45 1.00 -10.10
N ARG A 94 -26.71 1.04 -10.56
CA ARG A 94 -27.88 1.10 -9.69
C ARG A 94 -28.03 -0.16 -8.83
N ALA A 95 -27.83 -1.34 -9.40
CA ALA A 95 -27.89 -2.61 -8.68
C ALA A 95 -26.83 -2.69 -7.57
N ARG A 96 -25.61 -2.20 -7.84
CA ARG A 96 -24.55 -2.06 -6.82
C ARG A 96 -24.93 -1.05 -5.73
N ALA A 97 -25.51 0.09 -6.10
CA ALA A 97 -25.96 1.09 -5.14
C ALA A 97 -27.10 0.58 -4.24
N THR A 98 -27.99 -0.27 -4.76
CA THR A 98 -29.07 -0.90 -3.98
C THR A 98 -28.59 -2.10 -3.15
N ALA A 99 -27.56 -2.82 -3.61
CA ALA A 99 -26.92 -3.89 -2.83
C ALA A 99 -26.12 -3.36 -1.62
N SER A 100 -25.80 -2.06 -1.62
CA SER A 100 -25.20 -1.35 -0.48
C SER A 100 -26.22 -0.86 0.55
N ALA A 101 -27.50 -1.23 0.47
CA ALA A 101 -28.45 -1.01 1.56
C ALA A 101 -28.29 -2.13 2.61
N PRO A 102 -27.83 -1.85 3.84
CA PRO A 102 -27.58 -2.88 4.83
C PRO A 102 -28.92 -3.44 5.36
N GLY A 103 -29.21 -4.70 5.07
CA GLY A 103 -30.06 -5.51 5.94
C GLY A 103 -29.32 -5.79 7.25
N PRO A 104 -30.02 -6.04 8.39
CA PRO A 104 -29.35 -6.33 9.65
C PRO A 104 -28.70 -7.73 9.57
N ALA A 105 -27.45 -7.76 9.14
CA ALA A 105 -26.56 -8.89 9.35
C ALA A 105 -26.18 -8.93 10.84
N PRO A 106 -25.99 -10.12 11.43
CA PRO A 106 -25.55 -10.24 12.81
C PRO A 106 -24.22 -9.51 12.95
N ILE A 107 -24.19 -8.52 13.84
CA ILE A 107 -23.00 -7.75 14.17
C ILE A 107 -21.94 -8.75 14.65
N PRO A 108 -20.84 -8.99 13.91
CA PRO A 108 -19.64 -9.49 14.57
C PRO A 108 -19.24 -8.38 15.51
N SER A 109 -19.23 -8.67 16.80
CA SER A 109 -18.83 -7.77 17.88
C SER A 109 -17.67 -6.88 17.43
N THR A 110 -17.97 -5.60 17.20
CA THR A 110 -16.99 -4.56 16.92
C THR A 110 -16.23 -4.27 18.21
N THR A 111 -15.26 -5.11 18.52
CA THR A 111 -14.12 -4.67 19.31
C THR A 111 -13.44 -3.58 18.50
N ALA A 112 -13.70 -2.32 18.87
CA ALA A 112 -12.85 -1.23 18.43
C ALA A 112 -11.38 -1.67 18.65
N PRO A 113 -10.48 -1.54 17.65
CA PRO A 113 -9.10 -1.91 17.84
C PRO A 113 -8.57 -1.23 19.10
N GLY A 114 -8.03 -2.04 20.00
CA GLY A 114 -7.47 -1.54 21.24
C GLY A 114 -6.33 -0.55 21.05
N PRO A 115 -5.84 0.09 22.13
CA PRO A 115 -4.60 0.86 22.08
C PRO A 115 -3.48 0.04 21.43
N LEU A 116 -2.56 0.68 20.69
CA LEU A 116 -1.50 0.03 19.89
C LEU A 116 -0.82 -1.20 20.53
N PRO A 117 -0.54 -1.25 21.86
CA PRO A 117 -0.04 -2.46 22.51
C PRO A 117 -0.92 -3.71 22.33
N GLN A 118 -2.25 -3.55 22.26
CA GLN A 118 -3.19 -4.66 22.02
C GLN A 118 -3.09 -5.17 20.57
N ILE A 119 -2.92 -4.29 19.59
CA ILE A 119 -2.64 -4.69 18.20
C ILE A 119 -1.34 -5.49 18.12
N PHE A 120 -0.29 -5.06 18.82
CA PHE A 120 0.99 -5.76 18.84
C PHE A 120 0.91 -7.11 19.55
N THR A 121 0.17 -7.18 20.66
CA THR A 121 -0.07 -8.42 21.40
C THR A 121 -0.88 -9.40 20.54
N GLY A 122 -2.00 -8.96 19.95
CA GLY A 122 -2.82 -9.79 19.06
C GLY A 122 -2.07 -10.29 17.82
N ALA A 123 -1.22 -9.44 17.23
CA ALA A 123 -0.34 -9.85 16.14
C ALA A 123 0.66 -10.93 16.60
N TYR A 124 1.30 -10.74 17.75
CA TYR A 124 2.24 -11.71 18.30
C TYR A 124 1.55 -13.06 18.56
N ASP A 125 0.42 -13.04 19.27
CA ASP A 125 -0.35 -14.25 19.60
C ASP A 125 -0.76 -15.00 18.34
N THR A 126 -1.32 -14.29 17.36
CA THR A 126 -1.75 -14.91 16.10
C THR A 126 -0.57 -15.51 15.32
N LEU A 127 0.59 -14.85 15.32
CA LEU A 127 1.79 -15.34 14.64
C LEU A 127 2.42 -16.53 15.35
N ALA A 128 2.47 -16.52 16.68
CA ALA A 128 2.93 -17.63 17.50
C ALA A 128 2.04 -18.86 17.32
N ASP A 129 0.72 -18.68 17.25
CA ASP A 129 -0.23 -19.78 17.07
C ASP A 129 -0.22 -20.37 15.65
N GLN A 130 0.18 -19.57 14.66
CA GLN A 130 0.25 -19.99 13.25
C GLN A 130 1.67 -20.29 12.75
N VAL A 131 2.66 -20.34 13.65
CA VAL A 131 3.99 -20.82 13.28
C VAL A 131 3.90 -22.29 12.88
N THR A 132 4.56 -22.64 11.79
CA THR A 132 4.61 -24.01 11.30
C THR A 132 5.98 -24.60 11.59
N VAL A 133 5.99 -25.79 12.19
CA VAL A 133 7.18 -26.63 12.34
C VAL A 133 7.02 -27.85 11.44
N VAL A 134 7.97 -28.07 10.52
CA VAL A 134 7.96 -29.17 9.55
C VAL A 134 9.30 -29.87 9.58
N ASP A 135 9.29 -31.18 9.78
CA ASP A 135 10.47 -32.01 9.59
C ASP A 135 10.66 -32.31 8.09
N ASP A 136 11.53 -31.54 7.43
CA ASP A 136 11.84 -31.75 6.02
C ASP A 136 12.93 -32.82 5.88
N PRO A 137 12.71 -33.86 5.05
CA PRO A 137 13.65 -34.99 4.95
C PRO A 137 15.02 -34.60 4.39
N VAL A 138 15.12 -33.47 3.68
CA VAL A 138 16.37 -33.01 3.06
C VAL A 138 17.00 -31.89 3.88
N ARG A 139 16.18 -30.98 4.40
CA ARG A 139 16.64 -29.74 5.05
C ARG A 139 16.64 -29.81 6.58
N GLY A 140 16.12 -30.89 7.15
CA GLY A 140 15.88 -31.03 8.58
C GLY A 140 14.66 -30.23 9.03
N GLN A 141 14.58 -29.94 10.31
CA GLN A 141 13.45 -29.20 10.88
C GLN A 141 13.37 -27.77 10.32
N LEU A 142 12.18 -27.31 9.95
CA LEU A 142 11.92 -25.96 9.47
C LEU A 142 10.86 -25.32 10.35
N THR A 143 11.16 -24.17 10.93
CA THR A 143 10.27 -23.39 11.79
C THR A 143 10.03 -22.02 11.16
N GLY A 144 8.79 -21.66 10.90
CA GLY A 144 8.45 -20.36 10.34
C GLY A 144 7.05 -20.31 9.73
N TRP A 145 6.87 -19.46 8.74
CA TRP A 145 5.55 -19.22 8.14
C TRP A 145 5.54 -19.44 6.63
N SER A 146 4.39 -19.88 6.12
CA SER A 146 4.03 -19.77 4.72
C SER A 146 3.96 -18.31 4.27
N HIS A 147 3.70 -18.09 2.97
CA HIS A 147 3.61 -16.72 2.45
C HIS A 147 2.43 -15.94 3.08
N SER A 148 1.33 -16.63 3.36
CA SER A 148 0.13 -16.10 4.01
C SER A 148 -0.32 -16.98 5.17
N LEU A 149 -0.93 -16.35 6.17
CA LEU A 149 -1.52 -17.00 7.33
C LEU A 149 -2.84 -17.70 6.95
N GLY A 150 -3.02 -18.93 7.45
CA GLY A 150 -4.17 -19.78 7.13
C GLY A 150 -4.18 -20.36 5.71
N GLU A 151 -3.02 -20.49 5.05
CA GLU A 151 -2.95 -21.23 3.78
C GLU A 151 -3.37 -22.70 3.98
N ALA A 152 -4.05 -23.28 2.99
CA ALA A 152 -4.47 -24.68 3.03
C ALA A 152 -3.25 -25.63 2.95
N THR A 153 -3.37 -26.77 3.61
CA THR A 153 -2.30 -27.76 3.79
C THR A 153 -1.82 -28.42 2.48
N PRO A 154 -0.53 -28.80 2.36
CA PRO A 154 0.50 -28.70 3.41
C PRO A 154 1.09 -27.29 3.51
N VAL A 155 1.00 -26.72 4.70
CA VAL A 155 1.63 -25.44 5.04
C VAL A 155 3.11 -25.73 5.30
N ARG A 156 4.00 -25.00 4.63
CA ARG A 156 5.44 -25.11 4.85
C ARG A 156 6.05 -23.71 5.00
N PRO A 157 7.07 -23.55 5.88
CA PRO A 157 7.85 -22.32 5.93
C PRO A 157 8.42 -21.95 4.57
N THR A 158 8.33 -20.67 4.21
CA THR A 158 8.93 -20.12 2.97
C THR A 158 9.96 -19.06 3.32
N PRO A 159 10.96 -18.79 2.44
CA PRO A 159 11.93 -17.73 2.70
C PRO A 159 11.27 -16.37 2.94
N VAL A 160 10.30 -16.01 2.10
CA VAL A 160 9.58 -14.73 2.18
C VAL A 160 8.75 -14.62 3.46
N GLY A 161 7.91 -15.63 3.74
CA GLY A 161 7.06 -15.63 4.94
C GLY A 161 7.87 -15.59 6.23
N THR A 162 8.93 -16.41 6.29
CA THR A 162 9.82 -16.52 7.46
C THR A 162 10.67 -15.26 7.65
N ALA A 163 11.16 -14.63 6.58
CA ALA A 163 11.92 -13.39 6.69
C ALA A 163 11.07 -12.21 7.20
N TYR A 164 9.82 -12.10 6.73
CA TYR A 164 8.88 -11.12 7.28
C TYR A 164 8.51 -11.43 8.73
N GLY A 165 8.24 -12.70 9.05
CA GLY A 165 7.99 -13.14 10.42
C GLY A 165 9.14 -12.80 11.37
N LEU A 166 10.39 -13.09 10.97
CA LEU A 166 11.58 -12.72 11.73
C LEU A 166 11.69 -11.21 11.92
N HIS A 167 11.42 -10.41 10.88
CA HIS A 167 11.38 -8.96 11.03
C HIS A 167 10.34 -8.50 12.06
N ILE A 168 9.14 -9.09 12.06
CA ILE A 168 8.10 -8.78 13.04
C ILE A 168 8.56 -9.17 14.45
N MET A 169 9.14 -10.35 14.65
CA MET A 169 9.63 -10.80 15.95
C MET A 169 10.75 -9.91 16.49
N LEU A 170 11.61 -9.39 15.61
CA LEU A 170 12.64 -8.41 15.98
C LEU A 170 12.08 -7.00 16.26
N ASP A 171 10.83 -6.71 15.88
CA ASP A 171 10.14 -5.45 16.19
C ASP A 171 9.31 -5.55 17.48
N LEU A 172 8.63 -6.67 17.69
CA LEU A 172 7.72 -6.91 18.83
C LEU A 172 8.45 -7.50 20.06
N GLY A 173 9.59 -8.17 19.84
CA GLY A 173 10.21 -9.03 20.84
C GLY A 173 9.54 -10.41 20.90
N VAL A 174 10.00 -11.24 21.83
CA VAL A 174 9.50 -12.61 22.02
C VAL A 174 9.18 -12.83 23.51
N PRO A 175 8.06 -12.27 24.01
CA PRO A 175 7.83 -12.09 25.44
C PRO A 175 7.66 -13.39 26.25
N ASP A 176 7.22 -14.49 25.62
CA ASP A 176 6.88 -15.74 26.30
C ASP A 176 7.70 -16.96 25.83
N GLY A 177 8.67 -16.75 24.94
CA GLY A 177 9.55 -17.82 24.42
C GLY A 177 8.87 -18.86 23.53
N ARG A 178 7.60 -18.68 23.13
CA ARG A 178 6.93 -19.59 22.16
C ARG A 178 7.61 -19.65 20.80
N LEU A 179 8.38 -18.61 20.47
CA LEU A 179 9.16 -18.50 19.25
C LEU A 179 10.65 -18.36 19.59
N SER A 180 11.51 -18.85 18.69
CA SER A 180 12.96 -18.68 18.78
C SER A 180 13.43 -17.95 17.53
N THR A 181 13.99 -16.75 17.68
CA THR A 181 14.59 -16.02 16.55
C THR A 181 15.77 -16.78 15.97
N GLY A 182 16.48 -17.58 16.78
CA GLY A 182 17.52 -18.51 16.33
C GLY A 182 16.98 -19.56 15.37
N ASP A 183 15.85 -20.19 15.71
CA ASP A 183 15.24 -21.23 14.88
C ASP A 183 14.74 -20.67 13.54
N LEU A 184 14.24 -19.43 13.55
CA LEU A 184 13.85 -18.71 12.33
C LEU A 184 15.07 -18.39 11.46
N VAL A 185 16.18 -17.94 12.06
CA VAL A 185 17.46 -17.70 11.36
C VAL A 185 17.99 -19.00 10.75
N ASP A 186 18.01 -20.09 11.51
CA ASP A 186 18.44 -21.40 11.02
C ASP A 186 17.54 -21.92 9.91
N THR A 187 16.24 -21.71 10.02
CA THR A 187 15.28 -22.06 8.95
C THR A 187 15.56 -21.28 7.68
N LEU A 188 15.82 -19.97 7.76
CA LEU A 188 16.20 -19.20 6.57
C LEU A 188 17.47 -19.75 5.92
N TRP A 189 18.48 -20.12 6.71
CA TRP A 189 19.69 -20.75 6.17
C TRP A 189 19.43 -22.13 5.56
N ARG A 190 18.56 -22.95 6.16
CA ARG A 190 18.15 -24.27 5.62
C ARG A 190 17.34 -24.13 4.32
N LEU A 191 16.63 -23.01 4.16
CA LEU A 191 15.87 -22.69 2.95
C LEU A 191 16.72 -22.06 1.82
N ARG A 192 18.01 -21.81 2.06
CA ARG A 192 18.96 -21.37 1.04
C ARG A 192 19.03 -22.39 -0.10
N LEU A 193 19.11 -21.91 -1.34
CA LEU A 193 19.27 -22.78 -2.52
C LEU A 193 20.69 -23.35 -2.60
N PRO A 194 20.92 -24.47 -3.31
CA PRO A 194 22.24 -25.08 -3.44
C PRO A 194 23.30 -24.09 -3.98
N ASP A 195 22.95 -23.37 -5.05
CA ASP A 195 23.82 -22.38 -5.70
C ASP A 195 23.87 -21.02 -4.98
N GLY A 196 23.20 -20.92 -3.83
CA GLY A 196 23.10 -19.71 -3.03
C GLY A 196 21.88 -18.86 -3.31
N GLY A 197 21.64 -17.91 -2.42
CA GLY A 197 20.46 -17.06 -2.40
C GLY A 197 19.16 -17.80 -2.06
N TRP A 198 18.06 -17.08 -2.27
CA TRP A 198 16.70 -17.52 -1.97
C TRP A 198 15.74 -17.15 -3.10
N SER A 199 14.64 -17.90 -3.21
CA SER A 199 13.56 -17.62 -4.17
C SER A 199 12.20 -17.64 -3.48
N ALA A 200 11.22 -16.96 -4.06
CA ALA A 200 9.84 -17.05 -3.61
C ALA A 200 9.23 -18.39 -4.07
N ARG A 201 8.17 -18.84 -3.38
CA ARG A 201 7.45 -20.09 -3.72
C ARG A 201 6.97 -20.14 -5.18
N SER A 202 6.59 -19.00 -5.76
CA SER A 202 6.12 -18.90 -7.15
C SER A 202 7.24 -18.76 -8.18
N GLN A 203 8.48 -18.66 -7.73
CA GLN A 203 9.67 -18.56 -8.59
C GLN A 203 10.30 -19.93 -8.76
N GLY A 204 11.16 -20.07 -9.77
CA GLY A 204 11.83 -21.33 -10.08
C GLY A 204 12.85 -21.75 -9.02
N THR A 205 13.70 -22.69 -9.42
CA THR A 205 14.80 -23.23 -8.61
C THR A 205 15.99 -22.28 -8.48
N ALA A 206 15.96 -21.14 -9.15
CA ALA A 206 17.01 -20.13 -9.12
C ALA A 206 16.71 -19.02 -8.11
N ALA A 207 17.75 -18.53 -7.43
CA ALA A 207 17.64 -17.40 -6.52
C ALA A 207 17.24 -16.12 -7.26
N ARG A 208 16.51 -15.24 -6.56
CA ARG A 208 16.09 -13.94 -7.11
C ARG A 208 16.56 -12.78 -6.24
N PRO A 209 17.18 -11.74 -6.81
CA PRO A 209 17.80 -10.66 -6.04
C PRO A 209 16.88 -10.01 -5.01
N GLU A 210 15.60 -9.75 -5.34
CA GLU A 210 14.65 -9.14 -4.40
C GLU A 210 14.35 -10.03 -3.18
N VAL A 211 14.30 -11.35 -3.37
CA VAL A 211 14.03 -12.30 -2.29
C VAL A 211 15.29 -12.51 -1.46
N THR A 212 16.44 -12.69 -2.12
CA THR A 212 17.74 -12.79 -1.47
C THR A 212 18.02 -11.56 -0.61
N ALA A 213 17.83 -10.34 -1.15
CA ALA A 213 18.06 -9.11 -0.40
C ALA A 213 17.10 -8.93 0.79
N LEU A 214 15.84 -9.36 0.67
CA LEU A 214 14.90 -9.40 1.80
C LEU A 214 15.43 -10.31 2.92
N VAL A 215 15.83 -11.54 2.58
CA VAL A 215 16.35 -12.51 3.56
C VAL A 215 17.65 -12.03 4.18
N LEU A 216 18.60 -11.51 3.39
CA LEU A 216 19.83 -10.90 3.88
C LEU A 216 19.56 -9.75 4.85
N GLY A 217 18.58 -8.89 4.54
CA GLY A 217 18.15 -7.82 5.42
C GLY A 217 17.58 -8.32 6.76
N ALA A 218 16.86 -9.45 6.76
CA ALA A 218 16.36 -10.09 7.97
C ALA A 218 17.47 -10.73 8.82
N LEU A 219 18.35 -11.50 8.18
CA LEU A 219 19.49 -12.15 8.81
C LEU A 219 20.47 -11.14 9.41
N ALA A 220 20.80 -10.06 8.67
CA ALA A 220 21.66 -9.00 9.18
C ALA A 220 21.04 -8.28 10.38
N ARG A 221 19.72 -8.06 10.37
CA ARG A 221 19.00 -7.49 11.52
C ARG A 221 19.03 -8.42 12.74
N ALA A 222 19.00 -9.73 12.52
CA ALA A 222 19.08 -10.74 13.57
C ALA A 222 20.50 -10.98 14.10
N GLY A 223 21.51 -10.27 13.57
CA GLY A 223 22.90 -10.41 14.01
C GLY A 223 23.64 -11.61 13.42
N ALA A 224 23.23 -12.11 12.25
CA ALA A 224 23.93 -13.19 11.57
C ALA A 224 25.42 -12.84 11.29
N PRO A 225 26.34 -13.83 11.33
CA PRO A 225 27.77 -13.60 11.10
C PRO A 225 28.06 -12.92 9.75
N ARG A 226 28.92 -11.89 9.78
CA ARG A 226 29.20 -11.02 8.62
C ARG A 226 29.90 -11.77 7.48
N ASP A 227 30.77 -12.70 7.79
CA ASP A 227 31.47 -13.58 6.84
C ASP A 227 30.47 -14.45 6.07
N ARG A 228 29.51 -15.05 6.77
CA ARG A 228 28.45 -15.86 6.16
C ARG A 228 27.53 -15.03 5.28
N LEU A 229 27.19 -13.80 5.72
CA LEU A 229 26.41 -12.86 4.91
C LEU A 229 27.18 -12.38 3.67
N ALA A 230 28.49 -12.13 3.79
CA ALA A 230 29.30 -11.58 2.70
C ALA A 230 29.31 -12.48 1.46
N ALA A 231 29.36 -13.81 1.64
CA ALA A 231 29.30 -14.75 0.52
C ALA A 231 27.98 -14.64 -0.26
N GLU A 232 26.85 -14.59 0.44
CA GLU A 232 25.53 -14.47 -0.18
C GLU A 232 25.27 -13.08 -0.78
N VAL A 233 25.83 -12.04 -0.16
CA VAL A 233 25.83 -10.68 -0.73
C VAL A 233 26.57 -10.66 -2.06
N ALA A 234 27.77 -11.26 -2.13
CA ALA A 234 28.55 -11.30 -3.37
C ALA A 234 27.79 -12.03 -4.50
N LEU A 235 27.11 -13.14 -4.19
CA LEU A 235 26.26 -13.84 -5.15
C LEU A 235 25.05 -13.00 -5.59
N CYS A 236 24.40 -12.30 -4.65
CA CYS A 236 23.29 -11.41 -4.96
C CYS A 236 23.71 -10.26 -5.87
N GLU A 237 24.88 -9.66 -5.62
CA GLU A 237 25.43 -8.57 -6.43
C GLU A 237 25.83 -9.04 -7.82
N ALA A 238 26.52 -10.17 -7.90
CA ALA A 238 26.92 -10.78 -9.16
C ALA A 238 25.71 -11.16 -10.03
N GLY A 239 24.60 -11.60 -9.42
CA GLY A 239 23.37 -11.92 -10.12
C GLY A 239 22.47 -10.71 -10.45
N PHE A 240 22.73 -9.53 -9.88
CA PHE A 240 21.87 -8.35 -10.03
C PHE A 240 22.50 -7.26 -10.90
N THR A 241 22.90 -7.67 -12.12
CA THR A 241 23.43 -6.78 -13.16
C THR A 241 22.40 -6.60 -14.30
N PRO A 242 22.55 -5.58 -15.16
CA PRO A 242 21.69 -5.42 -16.34
C PRO A 242 21.69 -6.63 -17.28
N GLU A 243 22.78 -7.38 -17.34
CA GLU A 243 22.97 -8.54 -18.21
C GLU A 243 22.27 -9.78 -17.66
N LEU A 244 22.32 -9.98 -16.34
CA LEU A 244 21.84 -11.21 -15.69
C LEU A 244 20.43 -11.09 -15.11
N ASP A 245 20.00 -9.89 -14.71
CA ASP A 245 18.64 -9.62 -14.24
C ASP A 245 18.09 -8.30 -14.78
N ARG A 246 18.07 -8.17 -16.11
CA ARG A 246 17.51 -6.99 -16.78
C ARG A 246 16.12 -6.61 -16.25
N THR A 247 15.21 -7.57 -16.16
CA THR A 247 13.84 -7.33 -15.67
C THR A 247 13.85 -6.75 -14.26
N GLY A 248 14.63 -7.31 -13.33
CA GLY A 248 14.71 -6.76 -11.99
C GLY A 248 15.34 -5.36 -11.94
N ARG A 249 16.37 -5.12 -12.75
CA ARG A 249 17.04 -3.81 -12.84
C ARG A 249 16.16 -2.71 -13.41
N GLU A 250 15.17 -3.07 -14.21
CA GLU A 250 14.20 -2.12 -14.80
C GLU A 250 13.07 -1.75 -13.83
N LEU A 251 12.84 -2.49 -12.74
CA LEU A 251 11.68 -2.31 -11.86
C LEU A 251 12.04 -1.56 -10.57
N THR A 252 11.27 -0.51 -10.26
CA THR A 252 11.48 0.35 -9.09
C THR A 252 11.39 -0.45 -7.78
N HIS A 253 10.41 -1.35 -7.66
CA HIS A 253 10.24 -2.13 -6.43
C HIS A 253 11.39 -3.12 -6.18
N VAL A 254 11.96 -3.72 -7.24
CA VAL A 254 13.08 -4.66 -7.12
C VAL A 254 14.32 -3.89 -6.69
N VAL A 255 14.66 -2.82 -7.41
CA VAL A 255 15.85 -2.00 -7.11
C VAL A 255 15.79 -1.42 -5.70
N THR A 256 14.64 -0.88 -5.27
CA THR A 256 14.50 -0.36 -3.90
C THR A 256 14.54 -1.46 -2.85
N THR A 257 14.07 -2.67 -3.14
CA THR A 257 14.18 -3.82 -2.23
C THR A 257 15.62 -4.28 -2.08
N VAL A 258 16.34 -4.44 -3.20
CA VAL A 258 17.75 -4.84 -3.18
C VAL A 258 18.61 -3.79 -2.48
N LEU A 259 18.46 -2.51 -2.85
CA LEU A 259 19.18 -1.40 -2.22
C LEU A 259 18.99 -1.40 -0.71
N ARG A 260 17.75 -1.52 -0.21
CA ARG A 260 17.48 -1.51 1.24
C ARG A 260 17.96 -2.76 1.96
N GLY A 261 17.95 -3.92 1.31
CA GLY A 261 18.51 -5.16 1.85
C GLY A 261 20.03 -5.05 2.01
N LEU A 262 20.71 -4.61 0.96
CA LEU A 262 22.17 -4.44 0.95
C LEU A 262 22.65 -3.32 1.88
N LEU A 263 21.91 -2.20 2.01
CA LEU A 263 22.24 -1.14 2.97
C LEU A 263 22.34 -1.67 4.40
N ARG A 264 21.61 -2.73 4.72
CA ARG A 264 21.65 -3.38 6.03
C ARG A 264 22.67 -4.51 6.10
N ALA A 265 22.71 -5.38 5.09
CA ALA A 265 23.56 -6.58 5.11
C ALA A 265 25.03 -6.31 4.76
N ALA A 266 25.28 -5.34 3.88
CA ALA A 266 26.59 -5.00 3.36
C ALA A 266 26.72 -3.48 3.12
N PRO A 267 26.73 -2.64 4.17
CA PRO A 267 26.74 -1.18 4.05
C PRO A 267 27.97 -0.60 3.32
N ARG A 268 29.01 -1.42 3.09
CA ARG A 268 30.22 -1.05 2.35
C ARG A 268 30.27 -1.62 0.92
N SER A 269 29.16 -2.19 0.44
CA SER A 269 29.08 -2.76 -0.90
C SER A 269 29.28 -1.68 -1.97
N ALA A 270 30.09 -2.01 -2.98
CA ALA A 270 30.30 -1.16 -4.15
C ALA A 270 29.07 -1.07 -5.07
N ALA A 271 28.10 -1.98 -4.92
CA ALA A 271 26.84 -1.93 -5.66
C ALA A 271 25.92 -0.81 -5.15
N LEU A 272 26.06 -0.38 -3.88
CA LEU A 272 25.15 0.58 -3.25
C LEU A 272 25.12 1.95 -3.94
N PRO A 273 26.25 2.61 -4.26
CA PRO A 273 26.23 3.84 -5.04
C PRO A 273 25.57 3.66 -6.41
N LEU A 274 25.86 2.56 -7.11
CA LEU A 274 25.31 2.29 -8.45
C LEU A 274 23.78 2.12 -8.41
N LEU A 275 23.25 1.44 -7.38
CA LEU A 275 21.81 1.29 -7.18
C LEU A 275 21.13 2.61 -6.81
N ARG A 276 21.78 3.44 -5.99
CA ARG A 276 21.29 4.80 -5.69
C ARG A 276 21.20 5.63 -6.96
N GLU A 277 22.26 5.68 -7.77
CA GLU A 277 22.26 6.47 -9.00
C GLU A 277 21.26 5.94 -10.02
N ALA A 278 21.09 4.62 -10.15
CA ALA A 278 20.05 4.04 -11.01
C ALA A 278 18.64 4.44 -10.56
N LEU A 279 18.39 4.47 -9.24
CA LEU A 279 17.11 4.91 -8.69
C LEU A 279 16.87 6.41 -8.96
N VAL A 280 17.87 7.26 -8.74
CA VAL A 280 17.79 8.70 -9.02
C VAL A 280 17.59 8.98 -10.50
N GLY A 281 18.33 8.28 -11.37
CA GLY A 281 18.23 8.43 -12.82
C GLY A 281 16.92 7.89 -13.43
N GLY A 282 16.24 6.97 -12.73
CA GLY A 282 14.94 6.44 -13.13
C GLY A 282 13.73 7.26 -12.65
N ALA A 283 13.95 8.41 -12.02
CA ALA A 283 12.87 9.33 -11.65
C ALA A 283 12.25 9.97 -12.90
N ILE A 284 10.92 10.11 -12.91
CA ILE A 284 10.16 10.82 -13.93
C ILE A 284 9.67 12.16 -13.38
N THR A 285 9.38 13.10 -14.26
CA THR A 285 8.78 14.40 -13.89
C THR A 285 7.27 14.35 -14.08
N ASP A 286 6.49 14.70 -13.06
CA ASP A 286 5.04 14.75 -13.14
C ASP A 286 4.54 16.18 -13.40
N PRO A 287 4.04 16.49 -14.61
CA PRO A 287 3.51 17.82 -14.91
C PRO A 287 2.23 18.15 -14.12
N GLN A 288 1.54 17.16 -13.54
CA GLN A 288 0.32 17.39 -12.76
C GLN A 288 0.59 17.79 -11.31
N ARG A 289 1.81 17.61 -10.81
CA ARG A 289 2.24 17.99 -9.45
C ARG A 289 3.51 18.84 -9.55
N ASP A 290 3.36 20.05 -10.07
CA ASP A 290 4.40 21.09 -10.15
C ASP A 290 5.73 20.65 -10.79
N HIS A 291 5.67 19.76 -11.78
CA HIS A 291 6.87 19.19 -12.40
C HIS A 291 7.86 18.60 -11.38
N ARG A 292 7.35 18.05 -10.27
CA ARG A 292 8.17 17.36 -9.28
C ARG A 292 8.60 15.99 -9.79
N ARG A 293 9.80 15.58 -9.39
CA ARG A 293 10.27 14.22 -9.63
C ARG A 293 9.52 13.21 -8.76
N CYS A 294 9.14 12.11 -9.37
CA CYS A 294 8.48 10.98 -8.75
C CYS A 294 8.90 9.69 -9.47
N TRP A 295 8.33 8.55 -9.06
CA TRP A 295 8.66 7.25 -9.65
C TRP A 295 7.44 6.53 -10.19
N SER A 296 7.64 5.84 -11.31
CA SER A 296 6.70 4.86 -11.85
C SER A 296 7.11 3.44 -11.41
N HIS A 297 6.38 2.42 -11.90
CA HIS A 297 6.76 1.02 -11.68
C HIS A 297 8.09 0.64 -12.34
N ARG A 298 8.54 1.40 -13.35
CA ARG A 298 9.81 1.19 -14.05
C ARG A 298 10.78 2.35 -13.88
N LEU A 299 12.07 2.00 -13.80
CA LEU A 299 13.20 2.93 -13.88
C LEU A 299 13.71 3.05 -15.32
N VAL A 300 13.64 1.98 -16.12
CA VAL A 300 14.11 1.97 -17.51
C VAL A 300 13.06 1.25 -18.40
N PRO A 301 12.65 1.87 -19.53
CA PRO A 301 12.95 3.25 -19.92
C PRO A 301 12.35 4.25 -18.91
N VAL A 302 12.89 5.48 -18.87
CA VAL A 302 12.45 6.54 -17.95
C VAL A 302 11.12 7.14 -18.44
N HIS A 303 10.06 6.35 -18.33
CA HIS A 303 8.70 6.74 -18.66
C HIS A 303 7.71 5.92 -17.84
N GLY A 304 6.48 6.40 -17.71
CA GLY A 304 5.41 5.66 -17.05
C GLY A 304 4.46 6.59 -16.33
N ARG A 305 3.40 6.03 -15.77
CA ARG A 305 2.48 6.79 -14.92
C ARG A 305 3.13 7.01 -13.55
N PRO A 306 3.12 8.24 -12.99
CA PRO A 306 3.46 8.49 -11.60
C PRO A 306 2.74 7.54 -10.65
N SER A 307 3.45 7.09 -9.61
CA SER A 307 2.91 6.14 -8.65
C SER A 307 3.34 6.47 -7.23
N SER A 308 2.35 6.66 -6.35
CA SER A 308 2.54 7.01 -4.94
C SER A 308 3.29 5.92 -4.18
N LEU A 309 2.99 4.66 -4.46
CA LEU A 309 3.73 3.52 -3.94
C LEU A 309 5.22 3.58 -4.30
N HIS A 310 5.53 3.68 -5.60
CA HIS A 310 6.91 3.60 -6.08
C HIS A 310 7.73 4.81 -5.64
N THR A 311 7.09 5.98 -5.61
CA THR A 311 7.66 7.21 -5.06
C THR A 311 7.98 7.05 -3.58
N ALA A 312 7.05 6.53 -2.77
CA ALA A 312 7.28 6.26 -1.36
C ALA A 312 8.40 5.23 -1.12
N GLN A 313 8.46 4.15 -1.92
CA GLN A 313 9.54 3.18 -1.85
C GLN A 313 10.91 3.79 -2.18
N ALA A 314 10.97 4.65 -3.20
CA ALA A 314 12.16 5.37 -3.61
C ALA A 314 12.64 6.35 -2.53
N VAL A 315 11.74 7.17 -1.97
CA VAL A 315 12.04 8.09 -0.86
C VAL A 315 12.63 7.33 0.32
N VAL A 316 12.00 6.24 0.76
CA VAL A 316 12.51 5.41 1.88
C VAL A 316 13.89 4.82 1.56
N ALA A 317 14.14 4.42 0.32
CA ALA A 317 15.42 3.85 -0.09
C ALA A 317 16.53 4.90 -0.15
N LEU A 318 16.24 6.07 -0.73
CA LEU A 318 17.18 7.20 -0.85
C LEU A 318 17.53 7.80 0.52
N ASP A 319 16.54 7.99 1.40
CA ASP A 319 16.75 8.48 2.75
C ASP A 319 17.64 7.52 3.58
N ARG A 320 17.45 6.20 3.42
CA ARG A 320 18.34 5.21 4.03
C ARG A 320 19.74 5.21 3.42
N ALA A 321 19.84 5.37 2.09
CA ALA A 321 21.13 5.45 1.41
C ALA A 321 21.92 6.69 1.87
N ALA A 322 21.26 7.83 2.04
CA ALA A 322 21.86 9.07 2.53
C ALA A 322 22.56 8.88 3.89
N ARG A 323 21.94 8.15 4.82
CA ARG A 323 22.53 7.87 6.14
C ARG A 323 23.75 6.95 6.11
N VAL A 324 23.83 6.04 5.15
CA VAL A 324 24.90 5.02 5.09
C VAL A 324 26.05 5.45 4.18
N LEU A 325 25.73 6.08 3.05
CA LEU A 325 26.68 6.43 1.98
C LEU A 325 27.05 7.91 1.97
N GLY A 326 26.38 8.73 2.79
CA GLY A 326 26.27 10.16 2.54
C GLY A 326 25.31 10.47 1.39
N GLU A 327 25.00 11.75 1.20
CA GLU A 327 24.02 12.22 0.23
C GLU A 327 24.67 13.14 -0.82
N SER A 328 24.45 12.84 -2.10
CA SER A 328 24.81 13.75 -3.18
C SER A 328 23.70 14.79 -3.40
N ALA A 329 24.03 15.96 -3.96
CA ALA A 329 23.05 17.01 -4.22
C ALA A 329 21.90 16.52 -5.12
N ASN A 330 22.21 15.71 -6.14
CA ASN A 330 21.17 15.16 -7.03
C ASN A 330 20.27 14.15 -6.31
N ALA A 331 20.84 13.26 -5.50
CA ALA A 331 20.06 12.28 -4.73
C ALA A 331 19.17 12.97 -3.69
N ARG A 332 19.70 14.01 -3.01
CA ARG A 332 18.94 14.87 -2.10
C ARG A 332 17.75 15.50 -2.81
N ALA A 333 18.01 16.22 -3.89
CA ALA A 333 16.97 16.91 -4.63
C ALA A 333 15.90 15.93 -5.14
N ALA A 334 16.29 14.73 -5.60
CA ALA A 334 15.33 13.72 -6.07
C ALA A 334 14.44 13.21 -4.93
N ARG A 335 15.05 12.92 -3.78
CA ARG A 335 14.33 12.49 -2.57
C ARG A 335 13.34 13.57 -2.12
N GLU A 336 13.78 14.82 -2.04
CA GLU A 336 12.94 15.94 -1.61
C GLU A 336 11.80 16.22 -2.58
N ASP A 337 12.06 16.20 -3.89
CA ASP A 337 11.00 16.29 -4.91
C ASP A 337 9.97 15.16 -4.74
N GLY A 338 10.43 13.93 -4.48
CA GLY A 338 9.54 12.80 -4.21
C GLY A 338 8.68 12.98 -2.96
N VAL A 339 9.23 13.57 -1.89
CA VAL A 339 8.46 13.92 -0.68
C VAL A 339 7.42 14.98 -1.01
N ARG A 340 7.82 16.09 -1.67
CA ARG A 340 6.89 17.15 -2.09
C ARG A 340 5.79 16.61 -3.00
N TRP A 341 6.11 15.70 -3.91
CA TRP A 341 5.14 15.05 -4.78
C TRP A 341 4.10 14.21 -4.00
N LEU A 342 4.52 13.50 -2.94
CA LEU A 342 3.61 12.74 -2.07
C LEU A 342 2.71 13.64 -1.23
N LEU A 343 3.20 14.82 -0.85
CA LEU A 343 2.46 15.84 -0.11
C LEU A 343 1.48 16.61 -1.00
N ALA A 344 1.76 16.73 -2.30
CA ALA A 344 0.89 17.37 -3.29
C ALA A 344 -0.34 16.51 -3.70
N CYS A 345 -0.83 15.64 -2.82
CA CYS A 345 -2.06 14.89 -3.05
C CYS A 345 -3.25 15.85 -3.08
N ALA A 346 -3.98 15.90 -4.20
CA ALA A 346 -5.11 16.82 -4.36
C ALA A 346 -6.45 16.28 -3.83
N ASP A 347 -6.50 15.00 -3.47
CA ASP A 347 -7.73 14.30 -3.09
C ASP A 347 -7.96 14.35 -1.57
N GLU A 348 -9.17 14.73 -1.17
CA GLU A 348 -9.65 14.67 0.21
C GLU A 348 -10.89 13.73 0.31
N PRO A 349 -11.08 13.01 1.43
CA PRO A 349 -10.20 12.96 2.61
C PRO A 349 -8.96 12.07 2.37
N HIS A 350 -7.84 12.42 2.99
CA HIS A 350 -6.54 11.79 2.76
C HIS A 350 -6.41 10.33 3.22
N ASP A 351 -7.35 9.82 4.03
CA ASP A 351 -7.41 8.43 4.50
C ASP A 351 -8.08 7.46 3.50
N THR A 352 -8.72 7.99 2.46
CA THR A 352 -9.39 7.19 1.42
C THR A 352 -9.04 7.62 -0.01
N CYS A 353 -8.14 8.58 -0.17
CA CYS A 353 -7.74 9.10 -1.48
C CYS A 353 -7.09 8.03 -2.38
N LEU A 354 -7.11 8.29 -3.70
CA LEU A 354 -6.57 7.37 -4.72
C LEU A 354 -5.08 7.07 -4.53
N ASP A 355 -4.32 8.00 -3.96
CA ASP A 355 -2.90 7.81 -3.65
C ASP A 355 -2.63 6.71 -2.61
N LEU A 356 -3.64 6.29 -1.84
CA LEU A 356 -3.52 5.19 -0.88
C LEU A 356 -3.94 3.83 -1.46
N GLU A 357 -4.45 3.78 -2.70
CA GLU A 357 -4.89 2.53 -3.31
C GLU A 357 -3.74 1.51 -3.37
N ASN A 358 -4.05 0.29 -2.93
CA ASN A 358 -3.09 -0.78 -2.97
C ASN A 358 -2.83 -1.20 -4.42
N LEU A 359 -1.55 -1.43 -4.75
CA LEU A 359 -1.14 -1.77 -6.11
C LEU A 359 -0.75 -3.24 -6.21
N ARG A 360 -1.03 -3.83 -7.37
CA ARG A 360 -0.53 -5.14 -7.78
C ARG A 360 0.31 -5.00 -9.03
N GLU A 361 1.44 -5.71 -9.07
CA GLU A 361 2.27 -5.83 -10.26
C GLU A 361 2.84 -7.24 -10.41
N GLU A 362 3.37 -7.52 -11.59
CA GLU A 362 3.95 -8.81 -11.94
C GLU A 362 5.40 -8.65 -12.38
N VAL A 363 6.28 -9.44 -11.77
CA VAL A 363 7.66 -9.60 -12.23
C VAL A 363 7.75 -10.87 -13.04
N ARG A 364 7.87 -10.71 -14.35
CA ARG A 364 7.91 -11.82 -15.29
C ARG A 364 9.34 -11.99 -15.82
N ARG A 365 9.98 -13.11 -15.48
CA ARG A 365 11.34 -13.45 -15.92
C ARG A 365 11.35 -14.76 -16.68
N PRO A 366 12.24 -14.94 -17.67
CA PRO A 366 12.54 -16.27 -18.19
C PRO A 366 12.99 -17.20 -17.06
N ARG A 367 12.58 -18.46 -17.12
CA ARG A 367 13.13 -19.45 -16.17
C ARG A 367 14.57 -19.79 -16.54
N ALA A 368 15.38 -20.11 -15.53
CA ALA A 368 16.77 -20.48 -15.74
C ALA A 368 16.93 -21.88 -16.37
N ASP A 369 15.99 -22.79 -16.09
CA ASP A 369 15.98 -24.17 -16.59
C ASP A 369 15.35 -24.30 -17.99
N ASP A 370 14.37 -23.44 -18.31
CA ASP A 370 13.70 -23.40 -19.60
C ASP A 370 13.41 -21.94 -19.99
N PRO A 371 14.28 -21.29 -20.80
CA PRO A 371 14.10 -19.90 -21.22
C PRO A 371 12.85 -19.65 -22.07
N SER A 372 12.21 -20.70 -22.63
CA SER A 372 10.94 -20.55 -23.35
C SER A 372 9.77 -20.31 -22.40
N ARG A 373 9.93 -20.69 -21.12
CA ARG A 373 8.94 -20.49 -20.05
C ARG A 373 9.30 -19.30 -19.20
N HIS A 374 8.26 -18.73 -18.58
CA HIS A 374 8.42 -17.62 -17.66
C HIS A 374 8.00 -18.02 -16.26
N GLU A 375 8.73 -17.57 -15.26
CA GLU A 375 8.24 -17.45 -13.91
C GLU A 375 7.57 -16.09 -13.72
N VAL A 376 6.53 -16.05 -12.88
CA VAL A 376 5.77 -14.84 -12.59
C VAL A 376 5.67 -14.69 -11.08
N LEU A 377 6.33 -13.67 -10.56
CA LEU A 377 6.14 -13.22 -9.18
C LEU A 377 5.02 -12.18 -9.17
N ASN A 378 3.90 -12.52 -8.51
CA ASN A 378 2.84 -11.57 -8.25
C ASN A 378 3.17 -10.77 -6.99
N VAL A 379 3.39 -9.48 -7.14
CA VAL A 379 3.70 -8.57 -6.04
C VAL A 379 2.47 -7.73 -5.74
N ARG A 380 2.15 -7.63 -4.46
CA ARG A 380 1.09 -6.77 -3.93
C ARG A 380 1.71 -5.84 -2.91
N HIS A 381 1.18 -4.63 -2.86
CA HIS A 381 1.78 -3.56 -2.08
C HIS A 381 0.75 -2.87 -1.22
N PHE A 382 1.11 -2.63 0.04
CA PHE A 382 0.31 -1.86 0.96
C PHE A 382 0.73 -0.40 0.90
N THR A 383 0.10 0.36 -0.01
CA THR A 383 0.56 1.70 -0.39
C THR A 383 0.54 2.66 0.80
N ALA A 384 -0.53 2.63 1.61
CA ALA A 384 -0.62 3.47 2.81
C ALA A 384 0.55 3.26 3.78
N SER A 385 0.95 2.01 4.04
CA SER A 385 2.12 1.72 4.88
C SER A 385 3.42 2.30 4.31
N TRP A 386 3.59 2.25 2.98
CA TRP A 386 4.76 2.85 2.34
C TRP A 386 4.78 4.37 2.47
N ILE A 387 3.63 5.03 2.32
CA ILE A 387 3.50 6.49 2.47
C ILE A 387 3.83 6.90 3.91
N VAL A 388 3.25 6.23 4.92
CA VAL A 388 3.60 6.48 6.34
C VAL A 388 5.11 6.40 6.54
N ARG A 389 5.74 5.34 6.02
CA ARG A 389 7.20 5.14 6.16
C ARG A 389 8.03 6.17 5.42
N ALA A 390 7.55 6.69 4.28
CA ALA A 390 8.22 7.74 3.53
C ALA A 390 8.14 9.09 4.25
N LEU A 391 6.95 9.46 4.73
CA LEU A 391 6.71 10.73 5.43
C LEU A 391 7.34 10.77 6.83
N LEU A 392 7.53 9.62 7.48
CA LEU A 392 8.26 9.53 8.76
C LEU A 392 9.79 9.48 8.61
N THR A 393 10.33 9.48 7.38
CA THR A 393 11.79 9.57 7.22
C THR A 393 12.32 10.87 7.85
N PRO A 394 13.52 10.85 8.47
CA PRO A 394 14.14 12.08 8.97
C PRO A 394 14.22 13.17 7.90
N GLY A 395 14.61 12.82 6.66
CA GLY A 395 14.69 13.78 5.57
C GLY A 395 13.35 14.36 5.12
N ALA A 396 12.23 13.65 5.28
CA ALA A 396 10.90 14.21 5.00
C ALA A 396 10.44 15.17 6.10
N ARG A 397 10.74 14.86 7.37
CA ARG A 397 10.41 15.73 8.50
C ARG A 397 11.20 17.03 8.48
N GLU A 398 12.49 16.95 8.18
CA GLU A 398 13.35 18.12 8.01
C GLU A 398 12.86 19.00 6.87
N LEU A 399 12.55 18.40 5.72
CA LEU A 399 12.00 19.11 4.57
C LEU A 399 10.69 19.83 4.90
N ALA A 400 9.76 19.16 5.60
CA ALA A 400 8.48 19.77 5.95
C ALA A 400 8.66 21.02 6.82
N ARG A 401 9.62 20.99 7.76
CA ARG A 401 9.98 22.12 8.61
C ARG A 401 10.69 23.24 7.84
N GLU A 402 11.62 22.89 6.94
CA GLU A 402 12.36 23.87 6.13
C GLU A 402 11.45 24.60 5.13
N ASP A 403 10.50 23.88 4.52
CA ASP A 403 9.54 24.42 3.56
C ASP A 403 8.32 25.08 4.25
N GLY A 404 8.16 24.95 5.58
CA GLY A 404 7.03 25.51 6.33
C GLY A 404 5.68 24.82 6.03
N ILE A 405 5.70 23.52 5.70
CA ILE A 405 4.54 22.71 5.28
C ILE A 405 4.20 21.61 6.30
N GLU A 406 4.53 21.81 7.57
CA GLU A 406 4.35 20.81 8.63
C GLU A 406 2.89 20.39 8.84
N GLU A 407 1.94 21.30 8.63
CA GLU A 407 0.52 20.99 8.75
C GLU A 407 0.05 20.02 7.65
N ALA A 408 0.34 20.33 6.38
CA ALA A 408 0.04 19.45 5.25
C ALA A 408 0.75 18.09 5.38
N TRP A 409 2.00 18.10 5.86
CA TRP A 409 2.72 16.87 6.17
C TRP A 409 2.02 16.02 7.23
N ARG A 410 1.56 16.64 8.32
CA ARG A 410 0.86 15.94 9.41
C ARG A 410 -0.48 15.39 8.94
N GLU A 411 -1.27 16.18 8.22
CA GLU A 411 -2.55 15.74 7.68
C GLU A 411 -2.39 14.53 6.75
N ARG A 412 -1.41 14.58 5.84
CA ARG A 412 -1.11 13.48 4.92
C ARG A 412 -0.64 12.22 5.66
N LEU A 413 0.21 12.40 6.68
CA LEU A 413 0.68 11.30 7.52
C LEU A 413 -0.47 10.65 8.30
N ASP A 414 -1.31 11.45 8.95
CA ASP A 414 -2.42 10.98 9.78
C ASP A 414 -3.47 10.24 8.94
N GLY A 415 -3.77 10.72 7.73
CA GLY A 415 -4.64 10.02 6.78
C GLY A 415 -4.08 8.65 6.39
N ALA A 416 -2.79 8.57 6.05
CA ALA A 416 -2.15 7.30 5.71
C ALA A 416 -2.07 6.34 6.91
N VAL A 417 -1.82 6.85 8.13
CA VAL A 417 -1.84 6.04 9.37
C VAL A 417 -3.25 5.51 9.64
N THR A 418 -4.27 6.34 9.46
CA THR A 418 -5.69 5.96 9.62
C THR A 418 -6.05 4.81 8.68
N ALA A 419 -5.65 4.91 7.40
CA ALA A 419 -5.84 3.83 6.43
C ALA A 419 -5.09 2.54 6.80
N VAL A 420 -3.87 2.65 7.34
CA VAL A 420 -3.14 1.48 7.84
C VAL A 420 -3.86 0.84 9.02
N TRP A 421 -4.33 1.65 9.96
CA TRP A 421 -5.03 1.19 11.17
C TRP A 421 -6.37 0.52 10.84
N ALA A 422 -7.12 1.06 9.89
CA ALA A 422 -8.40 0.51 9.46
C ALA A 422 -8.27 -0.85 8.75
N GLY A 423 -7.10 -1.15 8.18
CA GLY A 423 -6.86 -2.37 7.40
C GLY A 423 -6.58 -3.66 8.19
N GLN A 424 -6.60 -3.61 9.53
CA GLN A 424 -6.28 -4.78 10.37
C GLN A 424 -7.45 -5.31 11.19
N THR A 425 -7.34 -6.59 11.53
CA THR A 425 -8.15 -7.25 12.56
C THR A 425 -7.20 -7.98 13.49
N ASP A 426 -7.24 -7.65 14.78
CA ASP A 426 -6.39 -8.21 15.84
C ASP A 426 -4.88 -8.22 15.50
N GLY A 427 -4.39 -7.16 14.86
CA GLY A 427 -3.00 -7.01 14.46
C GLY A 427 -2.59 -7.78 13.21
N ILE A 428 -3.55 -8.35 12.48
CA ILE A 428 -3.31 -9.01 11.19
C ILE A 428 -3.99 -8.24 10.07
N TRP A 429 -3.23 -7.98 9.01
CA TRP A 429 -3.74 -7.32 7.81
C TRP A 429 -4.14 -8.35 6.77
N ALA A 430 -5.28 -8.08 6.13
CA ALA A 430 -5.80 -8.92 5.06
C ALA A 430 -5.83 -8.16 3.73
N TRP A 431 -5.54 -8.88 2.65
CA TRP A 431 -5.76 -8.44 1.29
C TRP A 431 -7.12 -8.96 0.83
N VAL A 432 -8.06 -8.04 0.57
CA VAL A 432 -9.37 -8.34 -0.01
C VAL A 432 -9.18 -8.64 -1.51
N ARG A 433 -9.70 -9.77 -2.00
CA ARG A 433 -9.76 -10.06 -3.44
C ARG A 433 -11.01 -9.41 -4.02
N ASP A 434 -10.88 -8.76 -5.17
CA ASP A 434 -12.00 -8.16 -5.90
C ASP A 434 -13.08 -9.19 -6.32
N ASP A 435 -12.72 -10.47 -6.45
CA ASP A 435 -13.59 -11.53 -7.01
C ASP A 435 -13.75 -12.79 -6.13
N SER A 436 -13.29 -12.82 -4.88
CA SER A 436 -13.55 -13.96 -3.99
C SER A 436 -13.61 -13.55 -2.53
N SER A 437 -14.57 -14.11 -1.78
CA SER A 437 -14.74 -13.96 -0.32
C SER A 437 -13.56 -14.45 0.53
N GLU A 438 -12.47 -14.91 -0.08
CA GLU A 438 -11.27 -15.39 0.60
C GLU A 438 -10.29 -14.23 0.88
N LEU A 439 -10.30 -13.75 2.13
CA LEU A 439 -9.31 -12.83 2.67
C LEU A 439 -7.96 -13.55 2.78
N ARG A 440 -6.95 -13.13 2.02
CA ARG A 440 -5.58 -13.59 2.25
C ARG A 440 -4.93 -12.75 3.33
N ARG A 441 -4.24 -13.36 4.28
CA ARG A 441 -3.52 -12.67 5.37
C ARG A 441 -2.02 -12.77 5.15
N PRO A 442 -1.44 -12.07 4.15
CA PRO A 442 -0.04 -12.25 3.79
C PRO A 442 0.91 -11.68 4.85
N MET A 443 1.97 -12.43 5.16
CA MET A 443 2.97 -12.04 6.17
C MET A 443 3.59 -10.66 5.89
N TRP A 444 3.80 -10.34 4.61
CA TRP A 444 4.40 -9.07 4.20
C TRP A 444 3.53 -7.86 4.57
N MET A 445 2.20 -8.00 4.52
CA MET A 445 1.28 -6.89 4.77
C MET A 445 1.16 -6.63 6.26
N THR A 446 1.10 -7.70 7.07
CA THR A 446 1.18 -7.60 8.53
C THR A 446 2.47 -6.93 8.97
N TYR A 447 3.62 -7.34 8.43
CA TYR A 447 4.89 -6.66 8.70
C TYR A 447 4.86 -5.17 8.34
N GLN A 448 4.36 -4.83 7.16
CA GLN A 448 4.28 -3.45 6.70
C GLN A 448 3.36 -2.60 7.59
N GLY A 449 2.19 -3.13 7.99
CA GLY A 449 1.26 -2.47 8.90
C GLY A 449 1.87 -2.21 10.27
N LEU A 450 2.38 -3.26 10.92
CA LEU A 450 3.03 -3.15 12.23
C LEU A 450 4.23 -2.19 12.21
N SER A 451 5.07 -2.28 11.17
CA SER A 451 6.25 -1.42 11.03
C SER A 451 5.86 0.06 10.89
N ALA A 452 4.81 0.36 10.12
CA ALA A 452 4.29 1.72 9.96
C ALA A 452 3.70 2.27 11.27
N LEU A 453 2.82 1.51 11.94
CA LEU A 453 2.21 1.94 13.19
C LEU A 453 3.24 2.11 14.31
N ARG A 454 4.23 1.23 14.41
CA ARG A 454 5.34 1.35 15.36
C ARG A 454 6.16 2.61 15.10
N ALA A 455 6.52 2.88 13.83
CA ALA A 455 7.28 4.07 13.47
C ALA A 455 6.52 5.36 13.82
N HIS A 456 5.21 5.38 13.53
CA HIS A 456 4.35 6.51 13.87
C HIS A 456 4.26 6.73 15.39
N ALA A 457 4.08 5.66 16.17
CA ALA A 457 4.03 5.77 17.63
C ALA A 457 5.33 6.28 18.22
N VAL A 458 6.49 5.77 17.77
CA VAL A 458 7.80 6.27 18.22
C VAL A 458 7.93 7.76 17.95
N TRP A 459 7.52 8.23 16.77
CA TRP A 459 7.53 9.65 16.44
C TRP A 459 6.60 10.48 17.35
N MET A 460 5.36 10.04 17.56
CA MET A 460 4.40 10.74 18.42
C MET A 460 4.89 10.92 19.86
N TYR A 461 5.61 9.93 20.40
CA TYR A 461 6.14 9.97 21.77
C TYR A 461 7.57 10.50 21.88
N GLN A 462 8.19 10.92 20.77
CA GLN A 462 9.48 11.63 20.72
C GLN A 462 9.36 13.00 20.02
N PRO A 463 8.50 13.93 20.50
CA PRO A 463 8.40 15.25 19.91
C PRO A 463 9.63 16.09 20.30
N GLY A 464 10.68 16.06 19.49
CA GLY A 464 11.87 16.88 19.70
C GLY A 464 13.18 16.38 19.07
N SER A 465 13.17 15.23 18.39
CA SER A 465 14.34 14.64 17.72
C SER A 465 14.33 14.76 16.21
#